data_AF-A0A947TCM7-F1
#
_entry.id   AF-A0A947TCM7-F1
#
_cell.length_a   1.000
_cell.length_b   1.000
_cell.length_c   1.000
_cell.angle_alpha   90.00
_cell.angle_beta   90.00
_cell.angle_gamma   90.00
#
_symmetry.space_group_name_H-M   'P 1'
#
loop_
_entity.id
_entity.type
_entity.pdbx_description
1 polymer ?
#
loop_
_entity_poly.entity_id
_entity_poly.type
_entity_poly.pdbx_seq_one_letter_code
_entity_poly.pdbx_strand_id
1 'polypeptide(L)' 'MNRTPEEVVGYLREFIDGTGGEWDWDDFVSIRIADPHLDSIRERASKYADVGQGELQSLLREAEALESAPR' A
#
# COMPACT_ATOMS: atom_id res chain seq x y z
N MET A 1 -8.67 3.39 -9.96
CA MET A 1 -8.10 4.70 -9.62
C MET A 1 -6.66 4.75 -10.12
N ASN A 2 -6.22 5.86 -10.70
CA ASN A 2 -4.80 6.04 -11.03
C ASN A 2 -4.10 6.49 -9.75
N ARG A 3 -3.48 5.55 -9.04
CA ARG A 3 -2.56 5.85 -7.94
C ARG A 3 -1.13 5.60 -8.40
N THR A 4 -0.21 6.38 -7.88
CA THR A 4 1.23 6.25 -8.12
C THR A 4 1.88 5.36 -7.06
N PRO A 5 3.08 4.80 -7.33
CA PRO A 5 3.84 4.09 -6.30
C PRO A 5 4.07 4.93 -5.04
N GLU A 6 4.37 6.22 -5.20
CA GLU A 6 4.56 7.18 -4.10
C GLU A 6 3.35 7.26 -3.17
N GLU A 7 2.13 7.33 -3.74
CA GLU A 7 0.89 7.34 -2.95
C GLU A 7 0.70 6.01 -2.19
N VAL A 8 0.97 4.87 -2.84
CA VAL A 8 0.85 3.54 -2.21
C VAL A 8 1.86 3.37 -1.07
N VAL A 9 3.10 3.84 -1.27
CA VAL A 9 4.15 3.90 -0.22
C VAL A 9 3.67 4.74 0.96
N GLY A 10 3.06 5.90 0.69
CA GLY A 10 2.44 6.76 1.71
C GLY A 10 1.44 5.99 2.57
N TYR A 11 0.41 5.42 1.95
CA TYR A 11 -0.62 4.66 2.66
C TYR A 11 -0.06 3.50 3.48
N LEU A 12 0.88 2.72 2.92
CA LEU A 12 1.51 1.61 3.62
C LEU A 12 2.32 2.09 4.82
N ARG A 13 3.10 3.17 4.65
CA ARG A 13 3.94 3.72 5.71
C ARG A 13 3.11 4.33 6.83
N GLU A 14 2.09 5.12 6.49
CA GLU A 14 1.17 5.74 7.44
C GLU A 14 0.40 4.69 8.25
N PHE A 15 0.00 3.59 7.63
CA PHE A 15 -0.64 2.47 8.32
C PHE A 15 0.33 1.71 9.25
N ILE A 16 1.56 1.47 8.82
CA ILE A 16 2.59 0.81 9.64
C ILE A 16 2.97 1.66 10.85
N ASP A 17 3.13 2.96 10.65
CA ASP A 17 3.51 3.93 11.68
C ASP A 17 2.34 4.32 12.59
N GLY A 18 1.10 3.97 12.20
CA GLY A 18 -0.13 4.32 12.91
C GLY A 18 -0.45 5.83 12.85
N THR A 19 0.08 6.52 11.85
CA THR A 19 -0.11 7.96 11.62
C THR A 19 -1.15 8.28 10.56
N GLY A 20 -1.63 7.27 9.83
CA GLY A 20 -2.76 7.40 8.90
C GLY A 20 -4.10 7.63 9.58
N GLY A 21 -5.06 8.19 8.87
CA GLY A 21 -6.41 8.38 9.40
C GLY A 21 -7.14 7.04 9.62
N GLU A 22 -8.09 7.06 10.57
CA GLU A 22 -8.94 5.91 10.93
C GLU A 22 -9.62 5.24 9.72
N TRP A 23 -9.89 6.00 8.66
CA TRP A 23 -10.59 5.56 7.45
C TRP A 23 -9.72 5.50 6.20
N ASP A 24 -8.50 6.04 6.24
CA ASP A 24 -7.63 6.12 5.06
C ASP A 24 -7.23 4.72 4.58
N TRP A 25 -7.01 3.80 5.52
CA TRP A 25 -6.69 2.42 5.19
C TRP A 25 -7.85 1.70 4.52
N ASP A 26 -9.07 1.84 5.05
CA ASP A 26 -10.29 1.26 4.49
C ASP A 26 -10.58 1.81 3.08
N ASP A 27 -10.41 3.12 2.86
CA ASP A 27 -10.55 3.72 1.53
C ASP A 27 -9.47 3.23 0.56
N PHE A 28 -8.22 3.16 1.04
CA PHE A 28 -7.11 2.65 0.25
C PHE A 28 -7.37 1.22 -0.26
N VAL A 29 -7.75 0.31 0.64
CA VAL A 29 -7.95 -1.10 0.29
C VAL A 29 -9.26 -1.36 -0.46
N SER A 30 -10.26 -0.48 -0.35
CA SER A 30 -11.57 -0.65 -1.02
C SER A 30 -11.55 -0.30 -2.51
N ILE A 31 -10.57 0.49 -2.96
CA ILE A 31 -10.54 1.01 -4.34
C ILE A 31 -9.46 0.30 -5.16
N ARG A 32 -9.84 -0.30 -6.29
CA ARG A 32 -8.88 -0.90 -7.24
C ARG A 32 -7.93 0.14 -7.84
N ILE A 33 -6.66 -0.21 -7.92
CA ILE A 33 -5.62 0.60 -8.55
C ILE A 33 -5.48 0.18 -10.02
N ALA A 34 -5.24 1.14 -10.91
CA ALA A 34 -5.15 0.89 -12.35
C ALA A 34 -3.86 0.13 -12.72
N ASP A 35 -2.77 0.39 -12.00
CA ASP A 35 -1.53 -0.34 -12.13
C ASP A 35 -1.67 -1.74 -11.49
N PRO A 36 -1.43 -2.83 -12.24
CA PRO A 36 -1.64 -4.18 -11.74
C PRO A 36 -0.64 -4.59 -10.65
N HIS A 37 0.57 -4.02 -10.62
CA HIS A 37 1.53 -4.27 -9.54
C HIS A 37 1.07 -3.60 -8.25
N LEU A 38 0.64 -2.35 -8.34
CA LEU A 38 0.10 -1.62 -7.19
C LEU A 38 -1.23 -2.22 -6.69
N ASP A 39 -2.11 -2.69 -7.58
CA ASP A 39 -3.35 -3.35 -7.18
C ASP A 39 -3.10 -4.69 -6.48
N SER A 40 -2.07 -5.42 -6.89
CA SER A 40 -1.63 -6.64 -6.20
C SER A 40 -1.13 -6.34 -4.78
N ILE A 41 -0.35 -5.27 -4.62
CA ILE A 41 0.11 -4.80 -3.30
C ILE A 41 -1.09 -4.43 -2.43
N ARG A 42 -2.06 -3.66 -2.96
CA ARG A 42 -3.30 -3.30 -2.26
C ARG A 42 -4.09 -4.54 -1.84
N GLU A 43 -4.28 -5.52 -2.73
CA GLU A 43 -5.03 -6.74 -2.41
C GLU A 43 -4.35 -7.57 -1.31
N ARG A 44 -3.01 -7.62 -1.32
CA ARG A 44 -2.26 -8.28 -0.25
C ARG A 44 -2.42 -7.49 1.04
N ALA A 45 -2.21 -6.18 1.01
CA ALA A 45 -2.39 -5.29 2.16
C ALA A 45 -3.77 -5.44 2.81
N SER A 46 -4.84 -5.53 2.02
CA SER A 46 -6.21 -5.69 2.53
C SER A 46 -6.45 -6.98 3.32
N LYS A 47 -5.64 -8.02 3.12
CA LYS A 47 -5.72 -9.29 3.85
C LYS A 47 -4.96 -9.26 5.17
N TYR A 48 -4.03 -8.33 5.34
CA TYR A 48 -3.08 -8.33 6.46
C TYR A 48 -3.30 -7.21 7.47
N ALA A 49 -4.37 -6.42 7.34
CA ALA A 49 -4.74 -5.37 8.28
C ALA A 49 -4.77 -5.85 9.75
N ASP A 50 -5.05 -7.13 9.98
CA ASP A 50 -5.19 -7.74 11.31
C ASP A 50 -3.98 -8.62 11.72
N VAL A 51 -3.12 -9.04 10.78
CA VAL A 51 -2.32 -10.27 10.93
C VAL A 51 -0.80 -10.07 11.04
N GLY A 52 -0.29 -8.85 10.87
CA GLY A 52 1.07 -8.51 11.32
C GLY A 52 1.87 -7.56 10.44
N GLN A 53 2.65 -6.70 11.10
CA GLN A 53 3.48 -5.65 10.47
C GLN A 53 4.58 -6.17 9.53
N GLY A 54 4.96 -7.45 9.62
CA GLY A 54 6.05 -8.02 8.82
C GLY A 54 5.74 -8.06 7.31
N GLU A 55 4.56 -8.53 6.93
CA GLU A 55 4.16 -8.55 5.51
C GLU A 55 3.92 -7.15 4.97
N LEU A 56 3.35 -6.24 5.78
CA LEU A 56 3.16 -4.84 5.39
C LEU A 56 4.50 -4.15 5.09
N GLN A 57 5.56 -4.44 5.87
CA GLN A 57 6.90 -3.93 5.59
C GLN A 57 7.52 -4.54 4.31
N SER A 58 7.21 -5.79 3.98
CA SER A 58 7.63 -6.40 2.71
C SER A 58 6.95 -5.71 1.53
N LEU A 59 5.64 -5.44 1.65
CA LEU A 59 4.85 -4.73 0.65
C LEU A 59 5.31 -3.28 0.47
N LEU A 60 5.66 -2.59 1.56
CA LEU A 60 6.22 -1.24 1.52
C LEU A 60 7.49 -1.21 0.68
N ARG A 61 8.44 -2.13 0.95
CA ARG A 61 9.67 -2.24 0.18
C ARG A 61 9.44 -2.57 -1.30
N GLU A 62 8.42 -3.38 -1.60
CA GLU A 62 8.02 -3.68 -2.98
C GLU A 62 7.50 -2.41 -3.68
N ALA A 63 6.66 -1.61 -3.01
CA ALA A 63 6.16 -0.35 -3.53
C ALA A 63 7.27 0.71 -3.72
N GLU A 64 8.20 0.83 -2.77
CA GLU A 64 9.38 1.71 -2.87
C GLU A 64 10.31 1.31 -4.03
N ALA A 65 10.46 0.02 -4.29
CA ALA A 65 11.22 -0.46 -5.44
C ALA A 65 10.55 -0.06 -6.77
N LEU A 66 9.21 -0.04 -6.82
CA LEU A 66 8.45 0.43 -8.00
C LEU A 66 8.50 1.95 -8.15
N GLU A 67 8.60 2.70 -7.05
CA GLU A 67 8.87 4.14 -7.07
C GLU A 67 10.25 4.45 -7.65
N SER A 68 11.28 3.73 -7.18
CA SER A 68 12.66 3.95 -7.57
C SER A 68 13.05 3.30 -8.90
N ALA A 69 12.19 2.47 -9.50
CA ALA A 69 12.45 1.85 -10.79
C ALA A 69 12.36 2.89 -11.93
N PRO A 70 13.34 2.95 -12.86
CA PRO A 70 13.24 3.82 -14.02
C PRO A 70 12.07 3.36 -14.90
N ARG A 71 11.08 4.25 -15.09
CA ARG A 71 9.93 4.07 -15.99
C ARG A 71 10.33 4.08 -17.46
#